data_AF-A0A945HZU5-F1
#
_entry.id   AF-A0A945HZU5-F1
#
_cell.length_a   1.000
_cell.length_b   1.000
_cell.length_c   1.000
_cell.angle_alpha   90.00
_cell.angle_beta   90.00
_cell.angle_gamma   90.00
#
_symmetry.space_group_name_H-M   'P 1'
#
loop_
_entity.id
_entity.type
_entity.pdbx_description
1 polymer ?
#
loop_
_entity_poly.entity_id
_entity_poly.type
_entity_poly.pdbx_seq_one_letter_code
_entity_poly.pdbx_strand_id
1 'polypeptide(L)'
;MNLSTEHFLYTGIVKHRRYTPFNREFSYPIFMLYLDINDLNNVMKKSILWNVNKAAMVSFNRNDYHNAKTKSLDRAVRDTVQKKVGDRPTGKIRMLAHLRYFGYCFNPVTFYYCFNREDNKVDFILAEVTNTPWGERHSYVLSASKDSKGKIKSTMKKELHVSPFWDMDHLYEWSFSSPTEKLGVYMKNFKEGEKV
;
A
#
# COMPACT_ATOMS: atom_id res chain seq x y z
N MET A 1 -5.25 6.56 -23.00
CA MET A 1 -5.85 5.90 -21.82
C MET A 1 -5.42 6.66 -20.60
N ASN A 2 -6.36 7.37 -19.96
CA ASN A 2 -6.06 8.13 -18.75
C ASN A 2 -5.88 7.10 -17.62
N LEU A 3 -4.68 6.98 -17.07
CA LEU A 3 -4.37 6.07 -15.95
C LEU A 3 -5.06 6.48 -14.65
N SER A 4 -5.67 7.67 -14.65
CA SER A 4 -6.27 8.31 -13.49
C SER A 4 -7.80 8.21 -13.54
N THR A 5 -8.32 7.44 -12.60
CA THR A 5 -9.72 7.36 -12.20
C THR A 5 -9.66 7.52 -10.69
N GLU A 6 -10.19 8.64 -10.21
CA GLU A 6 -9.69 9.26 -8.97
C GLU A 6 -9.92 8.41 -7.72
N HIS A 7 -11.02 7.65 -7.71
CA HIS A 7 -11.44 6.83 -6.58
C HIS A 7 -12.04 5.51 -7.07
N PHE A 8 -11.71 4.41 -6.38
CA PHE A 8 -12.30 3.09 -6.65
C PHE A 8 -12.55 2.29 -5.38
N LEU A 9 -13.51 1.37 -5.49
CA LEU A 9 -13.63 0.22 -4.62
C LEU A 9 -13.17 -1.02 -5.41
N TYR A 10 -11.97 -1.52 -5.10
CA TYR A 10 -11.51 -2.78 -5.68
C TYR A 10 -12.07 -3.94 -4.88
N THR A 11 -12.65 -4.93 -5.55
CA THR A 11 -12.99 -6.23 -4.99
C THR A 11 -12.12 -7.30 -5.66
N GLY A 12 -11.69 -8.30 -4.90
CA GLY A 12 -10.75 -9.29 -5.40
C GLY A 12 -10.42 -10.38 -4.39
N ILE A 13 -9.27 -11.01 -4.60
CA ILE A 13 -8.82 -12.15 -3.79
C ILE A 13 -7.39 -11.88 -3.34
N VAL A 14 -7.12 -12.08 -2.06
CA VAL A 14 -5.74 -12.24 -1.56
C VAL A 14 -5.41 -13.71 -1.57
N LYS A 15 -4.27 -14.07 -2.16
CA LYS A 15 -3.72 -15.42 -2.17
C LYS A 15 -2.37 -15.43 -1.47
N HIS A 16 -2.26 -16.23 -0.43
CA HIS A 16 -1.00 -16.50 0.25
C HIS A 16 -0.55 -17.90 -0.10
N ARG A 17 0.71 -18.04 -0.49
CA ARG A 17 1.36 -19.33 -0.70
C ARG A 17 2.73 -19.31 -0.06
N ARG A 18 3.00 -20.34 0.73
CA ARG A 18 4.28 -20.63 1.36
C ARG A 18 4.76 -21.98 0.86
N TYR A 19 6.02 -22.08 0.47
CA TYR A 19 6.61 -23.32 -0.04
C TYR A 19 7.33 -24.09 1.07
N THR A 20 7.97 -23.39 1.98
CA THR A 20 8.79 -23.97 3.07
C THR A 20 8.41 -23.38 4.44
N PRO A 21 8.57 -24.12 5.56
CA PRO A 21 8.93 -25.54 5.64
C PRO A 21 7.79 -26.49 5.20
N PHE A 22 6.56 -25.98 5.06
CA PHE A 22 5.40 -26.74 4.59
C PHE A 22 4.72 -26.00 3.45
N ASN A 23 4.37 -26.72 2.39
CA ASN A 23 3.58 -26.19 1.30
C ASN A 23 2.15 -25.91 1.81
N ARG A 24 1.83 -24.63 1.99
CA ARG A 24 0.50 -24.17 2.41
C ARG A 24 0.06 -23.03 1.53
N GLU A 25 -1.18 -23.10 1.09
CA GLU A 25 -1.82 -22.05 0.32
C GLU A 25 -3.19 -21.77 0.92
N PHE A 26 -3.56 -20.50 1.01
CA PHE A 26 -4.92 -20.10 1.32
C PHE A 26 -5.26 -18.84 0.53
N SER A 27 -6.54 -18.69 0.22
CA SER A 27 -7.06 -17.53 -0.48
C SER A 27 -8.38 -17.10 0.14
N TYR A 28 -8.63 -15.79 0.18
CA TYR A 28 -9.87 -15.24 0.72
C TYR A 28 -10.26 -13.96 -0.04
N PRO A 29 -11.57 -13.67 -0.14
CA PRO A 29 -12.04 -12.44 -0.77
C PRO A 29 -11.63 -11.22 0.06
N ILE A 30 -11.33 -10.13 -0.62
CA ILE A 30 -11.02 -8.83 -0.03
C ILE A 30 -11.68 -7.73 -0.84
N PHE A 31 -11.88 -6.58 -0.21
CA PHE A 31 -12.09 -5.33 -0.91
C PHE A 31 -11.11 -4.28 -0.37
N MET A 32 -10.68 -3.33 -1.19
CA MET A 32 -9.85 -2.21 -0.74
C MET A 32 -10.31 -0.93 -1.40
N LEU A 33 -10.26 0.17 -0.67
CA LEU A 33 -10.54 1.49 -1.21
C LEU A 33 -9.26 2.09 -1.80
N TYR A 34 -9.38 2.60 -3.01
CA TYR A 34 -8.36 3.37 -3.69
C TYR A 34 -8.82 4.82 -3.76
N LEU A 35 -8.14 5.72 -3.07
CA LEU A 35 -8.61 7.10 -2.86
C LEU A 35 -7.48 8.10 -3.09
N ASP A 36 -7.77 9.23 -3.74
CA ASP A 36 -6.92 10.41 -3.64
C ASP A 36 -6.95 10.94 -2.20
N ILE A 37 -5.78 10.97 -1.55
CA ILE A 37 -5.66 11.35 -0.14
C ILE A 37 -5.97 12.83 0.11
N ASN A 38 -5.91 13.67 -0.92
CA ASN A 38 -6.21 15.09 -0.82
C ASN A 38 -7.71 15.39 -1.08
N ASP A 39 -8.49 14.41 -1.55
CA ASP A 39 -9.91 14.58 -1.88
C ASP A 39 -10.87 13.90 -0.88
N LEU A 40 -10.33 13.37 0.23
CA LEU A 40 -11.09 12.61 1.23
C LEU A 40 -12.32 13.35 1.78
N ASN A 41 -12.23 14.67 2.00
CA ASN A 41 -13.37 15.45 2.53
C ASN A 41 -14.52 15.60 1.53
N ASN A 42 -14.25 15.52 0.24
CA ASN A 42 -15.27 15.60 -0.81
C ASN A 42 -15.93 14.23 -1.02
N VAL A 43 -15.12 13.16 -1.03
CA VAL A 43 -15.61 11.77 -1.17
C VAL A 43 -16.39 11.32 0.07
N MET A 44 -15.93 11.67 1.27
CA MET A 44 -16.55 11.27 2.53
C MET A 44 -17.33 12.42 3.17
N LYS A 45 -18.51 12.71 2.62
CA LYS A 45 -19.42 13.72 3.18
C LYS A 45 -19.79 13.38 4.63
N LYS A 46 -19.50 14.33 5.52
CA LYS A 46 -19.65 14.17 6.98
C LYS A 46 -21.09 13.75 7.35
N SER A 47 -21.21 12.61 8.00
CA SER A 47 -22.45 12.02 8.48
C SER A 47 -22.15 10.97 9.56
N ILE A 48 -23.19 10.33 10.10
CA ILE A 48 -23.03 9.16 10.98
C ILE A 48 -22.51 7.93 10.22
N LEU A 49 -22.72 7.88 8.90
CA LEU A 49 -22.29 6.77 8.05
C LEU A 49 -20.83 6.94 7.59
N TRP A 50 -20.43 8.18 7.29
CA TRP A 50 -19.13 8.53 6.72
C TRP A 50 -18.48 9.70 7.44
N ASN A 51 -17.20 9.59 7.79
CA ASN A 51 -16.49 10.74 8.39
C ASN A 51 -14.97 10.71 8.20
N VAL A 52 -14.34 11.87 8.40
CA VAL A 52 -12.89 12.07 8.34
C VAL A 52 -12.42 12.58 9.70
N ASN A 53 -11.47 11.86 10.30
CA ASN A 53 -10.89 12.09 11.64
C ASN A 53 -11.92 12.11 12.78
N LYS A 54 -13.09 11.49 12.59
CA LYS A 54 -14.16 11.36 13.59
C LYS A 54 -14.83 9.99 13.45
N ALA A 55 -15.47 9.52 14.52
CA ALA A 55 -16.19 8.25 14.51
C ALA A 55 -17.41 8.30 13.57
N ALA A 56 -17.59 7.20 12.83
CA ALA A 56 -18.73 6.88 11.97
C ALA A 56 -18.68 5.39 11.63
N MET A 57 -19.72 4.85 10.97
CA MET A 57 -19.70 3.46 10.50
C MET A 57 -18.51 3.18 9.59
N VAL A 58 -18.20 4.10 8.68
CA VAL A 58 -16.98 4.11 7.88
C VAL A 58 -16.25 5.43 8.12
N SER A 59 -15.00 5.36 8.57
CA SER A 59 -14.22 6.57 8.84
C SER A 59 -12.77 6.47 8.40
N PHE A 60 -12.25 7.55 7.85
CA PHE A 60 -10.80 7.74 7.71
C PHE A 60 -10.28 8.35 9.00
N ASN A 61 -9.25 7.78 9.62
CA ASN A 61 -8.54 8.41 10.73
C ASN A 61 -7.06 8.55 10.37
N ARG A 62 -6.55 9.78 10.34
CA ARG A 62 -5.16 10.09 9.99
C ARG A 62 -4.15 9.25 10.77
N ASN A 63 -4.42 8.93 12.04
CA ASN A 63 -3.50 8.18 12.89
C ASN A 63 -3.35 6.71 12.49
N ASP A 64 -4.24 6.18 11.65
CA ASP A 64 -4.14 4.80 11.18
C ASP A 64 -3.12 4.63 10.07
N TYR A 65 -2.67 5.72 9.45
CA TYR A 65 -1.89 5.69 8.22
C TYR A 65 -0.47 6.22 8.43
N HIS A 66 0.33 6.10 7.37
CA HIS A 66 1.77 6.36 7.37
C HIS A 66 2.20 7.57 8.21
N ASN A 67 3.15 7.33 9.11
CA ASN A 67 3.75 8.34 9.99
C ASN A 67 2.71 9.28 10.63
N ALA A 68 1.91 8.72 11.56
CA ALA A 68 0.84 9.42 12.29
C ALA A 68 1.30 10.70 13.02
N LYS A 69 2.60 10.86 13.32
CA LYS A 69 3.15 12.07 13.95
C LYS A 69 3.06 13.30 13.03
N THR A 70 3.01 13.09 11.72
CA THR A 70 2.91 14.17 10.73
C THR A 70 1.44 14.43 10.40
N LYS A 71 0.94 15.64 10.67
CA LYS A 71 -0.49 15.98 10.49
C LYS A 71 -1.02 15.66 9.09
N SER A 72 -0.29 16.04 8.03
CA SER A 72 -0.67 15.75 6.65
C SER A 72 -0.14 14.40 6.20
N LEU A 73 -1.03 13.54 5.68
CA LEU A 73 -0.65 12.26 5.09
C LEU A 73 0.14 12.46 3.78
N ASP A 74 -0.26 13.44 2.97
CA ASP A 74 0.46 13.81 1.74
C ASP A 74 1.92 14.17 2.05
N ARG A 75 2.13 15.07 3.01
CA ARG A 75 3.48 15.46 3.43
C ARG A 75 4.26 14.27 3.96
N ALA A 76 3.64 13.44 4.81
CA ALA A 76 4.29 12.27 5.39
C ALA A 76 4.84 11.31 4.33
N VAL A 77 4.02 10.99 3.32
CA VAL A 77 4.42 10.09 2.22
C VAL A 77 5.54 10.73 1.41
N ARG A 78 5.41 12.00 1.01
CA ARG A 78 6.44 12.68 0.21
C ARG A 78 7.77 12.79 0.94
N ASP A 79 7.74 13.09 2.24
CA ASP A 79 8.94 13.23 3.07
C ASP A 79 9.66 11.87 3.21
N THR A 80 8.92 10.77 3.38
CA THR A 80 9.50 9.42 3.42
C THR A 80 10.07 8.99 2.07
N VAL A 81 9.38 9.25 0.96
CA VAL A 81 9.90 8.96 -0.38
C VAL A 81 11.20 9.74 -0.62
N GLN A 82 11.18 11.07 -0.44
CA GLN A 82 12.37 11.92 -0.59
C GLN A 82 13.54 11.44 0.27
N LYS A 83 13.28 11.05 1.52
CA LYS A 83 14.32 10.54 2.43
C LYS A 83 14.92 9.22 1.96
N LYS A 84 14.11 8.30 1.41
CA LYS A 84 14.57 6.95 1.03
C LYS A 84 15.19 6.89 -0.37
N VAL A 85 14.72 7.68 -1.33
CA VAL A 85 15.18 7.59 -2.73
C VAL A 85 15.84 8.85 -3.27
N GLY A 86 15.82 9.96 -2.53
CA GLY A 86 16.44 11.22 -2.96
C GLY A 86 15.56 12.10 -3.88
N ASP A 87 14.40 11.60 -4.31
CA ASP A 87 13.45 12.31 -5.16
C ASP A 87 12.10 12.52 -4.49
N ARG A 88 11.49 13.70 -4.70
CA ARG A 88 10.18 14.04 -4.14
C ARG A 88 9.07 13.75 -5.15
N PRO A 89 8.01 13.02 -4.77
CA PRO A 89 6.81 12.96 -5.60
C PRO A 89 6.28 14.36 -5.92
N THR A 90 5.86 14.59 -7.16
CA THR A 90 5.33 15.89 -7.62
C THR A 90 3.84 15.88 -7.93
N GLY A 91 3.26 14.72 -8.25
CA GLY A 91 1.85 14.58 -8.61
C GLY A 91 0.93 14.21 -7.44
N LYS A 92 -0.25 13.71 -7.80
CA LYS A 92 -1.26 13.19 -6.86
C LYS A 92 -0.75 11.92 -6.17
N ILE A 93 -1.20 11.70 -4.95
CA ILE A 93 -0.92 10.49 -4.18
C ILE A 93 -2.24 9.78 -3.92
N ARG A 94 -2.34 8.54 -4.39
CA ARG A 94 -3.53 7.71 -4.18
C ARG A 94 -3.20 6.54 -3.27
N MET A 95 -4.07 6.29 -2.30
CA MET A 95 -3.90 5.28 -1.27
C MET A 95 -4.81 4.08 -1.55
N LEU A 96 -4.24 2.88 -1.57
CA LEU A 96 -4.97 1.61 -1.54
C LEU A 96 -4.94 1.05 -0.11
N ALA A 97 -6.06 1.08 0.59
CA ALA A 97 -6.17 0.64 1.99
C ALA A 97 -7.61 0.29 2.38
N HIS A 98 -7.76 -0.30 3.56
CA HIS A 98 -8.98 -0.27 4.34
C HIS A 98 -9.10 1.06 5.11
N LEU A 99 -10.35 1.52 5.28
CA LEU A 99 -10.72 2.54 6.26
C LEU A 99 -11.04 1.89 7.61
N ARG A 100 -11.45 2.68 8.60
CA ARG A 100 -12.12 2.14 9.78
C ARG A 100 -13.52 1.70 9.42
N TYR A 101 -13.87 0.47 9.80
CA TYR A 101 -15.24 -0.04 9.76
C TYR A 101 -15.67 -0.32 11.19
N PHE A 102 -16.74 0.34 11.64
CA PHE A 102 -17.24 0.25 13.01
C PHE A 102 -16.16 0.48 14.08
N GLY A 103 -15.26 1.44 13.82
CA GLY A 103 -14.18 1.83 14.72
C GLY A 103 -12.90 1.00 14.60
N TYR A 104 -12.89 -0.09 13.85
CA TYR A 104 -11.72 -0.97 13.69
C TYR A 104 -11.03 -0.75 12.33
N CYS A 105 -9.69 -0.63 12.35
CA CYS A 105 -8.87 -0.52 11.14
C CYS A 105 -7.86 -1.67 11.11
N PHE A 106 -7.86 -2.44 10.02
CA PHE A 106 -6.92 -3.53 9.81
C PHE A 106 -6.30 -3.43 8.43
N ASN A 107 -5.02 -3.04 8.40
CA ASN A 107 -4.23 -2.89 7.18
C ASN A 107 -2.90 -3.63 7.35
N PRO A 108 -2.81 -4.93 6.98
CA PRO A 108 -1.52 -5.64 6.94
C PRO A 108 -0.52 -4.93 6.03
N VAL A 109 -1.02 -4.32 4.96
CA VAL A 109 -0.27 -3.47 4.06
C VAL A 109 -1.14 -2.32 3.56
N THR A 110 -0.56 -1.13 3.43
CA THR A 110 -1.14 0.03 2.77
C THR A 110 -0.22 0.47 1.65
N PHE A 111 -0.77 0.75 0.47
CA PHE A 111 0.01 1.21 -0.68
C PHE A 111 -0.31 2.66 -1.02
N TYR A 112 0.72 3.46 -1.26
CA TYR A 112 0.60 4.83 -1.73
C TYR A 112 1.24 4.94 -3.12
N TYR A 113 0.40 5.11 -4.13
CA TYR A 113 0.80 5.34 -5.52
C TYR A 113 1.08 6.82 -5.70
N CYS A 114 2.34 7.16 -5.93
CA CYS A 114 2.80 8.52 -6.17
C CYS A 114 2.92 8.75 -7.67
N PHE A 115 2.05 9.60 -8.20
CA PHE A 115 2.01 9.92 -9.63
C PHE A 115 2.96 11.06 -9.98
N ASN A 116 3.31 11.12 -11.26
CA ASN A 116 3.97 12.27 -11.84
C ASN A 116 3.01 13.47 -11.89
N ARG A 117 3.54 14.65 -12.19
CA ARG A 117 2.76 15.90 -12.24
C ARG A 117 1.59 15.85 -13.25
N GLU A 118 1.77 15.13 -14.34
CA GLU A 118 0.78 14.96 -15.42
C GLU A 118 -0.30 13.92 -15.10
N ASP A 119 -0.20 13.22 -13.96
CA ASP A 119 -1.14 12.20 -13.50
C ASP A 119 -1.34 11.02 -14.48
N ASN A 120 -0.34 10.78 -15.33
CA ASN A 120 -0.36 9.74 -16.37
C ASN A 120 0.63 8.61 -16.12
N LYS A 121 1.44 8.71 -15.06
CA LYS A 121 2.46 7.71 -14.72
C LYS A 121 2.65 7.66 -13.21
N VAL A 122 2.79 6.45 -12.67
CA VAL A 122 3.28 6.24 -11.29
C VAL A 122 4.80 6.34 -11.31
N ASP A 123 5.37 7.23 -10.50
CA ASP A 123 6.82 7.38 -10.33
C ASP A 123 7.34 6.63 -9.11
N PHE A 124 6.53 6.54 -8.04
CA PHE A 124 6.89 5.81 -6.83
C PHE A 124 5.70 5.05 -6.24
N ILE A 125 5.98 3.95 -5.55
CA ILE A 125 5.02 3.25 -4.69
C ILE A 125 5.63 3.13 -3.30
N LEU A 126 4.95 3.68 -2.29
CA LEU A 126 5.28 3.41 -0.89
C LEU A 126 4.37 2.30 -0.38
N ALA A 127 4.94 1.15 -0.01
CA ALA A 127 4.23 0.05 0.62
C ALA A 127 4.55 0.05 2.12
N GLU A 128 3.59 0.44 2.95
CA GLU A 128 3.69 0.37 4.41
C GLU A 128 3.12 -0.96 4.90
N VAL A 129 3.98 -1.82 5.43
CA VAL A 129 3.60 -3.09 6.05
C VAL A 129 3.45 -2.87 7.54
N THR A 130 2.32 -3.31 8.10
CA THR A 130 2.04 -3.24 9.54
C THR A 130 2.10 -4.64 10.12
N ASN A 131 2.96 -4.85 11.11
CA ASN A 131 3.04 -6.08 11.87
C ASN A 131 1.91 -6.12 12.91
N THR A 132 0.94 -6.99 12.72
CA THR A 132 -0.17 -7.19 13.67
C THR A 132 0.08 -8.45 14.48
N PRO A 133 -0.09 -8.45 15.82
CA PRO A 133 -0.75 -7.42 16.64
C PRO A 133 0.18 -6.35 17.22
N TRP A 134 1.50 -6.44 17.03
CA TRP A 134 2.48 -5.57 17.71
C TRP A 134 2.47 -4.10 17.27
N GLY A 135 1.87 -3.78 16.13
CA GLY A 135 1.66 -2.41 15.64
C GLY A 135 2.90 -1.77 15.00
N GLU A 136 4.01 -2.48 14.90
CA GLU A 136 5.21 -2.01 14.21
C GLU A 136 4.93 -1.80 12.72
N ARG A 137 5.49 -0.74 12.14
CA ARG A 137 5.29 -0.42 10.72
C ARG A 137 6.62 -0.22 10.02
N HIS A 138 6.71 -0.73 8.80
CA HIS A 138 7.85 -0.51 7.94
C HIS A 138 7.39 -0.09 6.55
N SER A 139 8.03 0.95 6.01
CA SER A 139 7.70 1.51 4.70
C SER A 139 8.76 1.13 3.68
N TYR A 140 8.39 0.35 2.68
CA TYR A 140 9.20 0.08 1.50
C TYR A 140 8.89 1.12 0.42
N VAL A 141 9.90 1.71 -0.21
CA VAL A 141 9.71 2.69 -1.30
C VAL A 141 10.27 2.10 -2.58
N LEU A 142 9.41 1.99 -3.58
CA LEU A 142 9.74 1.45 -4.89
C LEU A 142 9.76 2.58 -5.90
N SER A 143 10.89 2.77 -6.58
CA SER A 143 10.95 3.60 -7.78
C SER A 143 10.31 2.83 -8.94
N ALA A 144 9.35 3.45 -9.61
CA ALA A 144 8.56 2.83 -10.66
C ALA A 144 9.32 2.86 -12.01
N SER A 145 10.38 2.07 -12.12
CA SER A 145 10.90 1.68 -13.43
C SER A 145 9.97 0.63 -14.03
N LYS A 146 9.35 0.94 -15.18
CA LYS A 146 8.52 -0.03 -15.90
C LYS A 146 9.42 -1.11 -16.51
N ASP A 147 9.06 -2.37 -16.32
CA ASP A 147 9.65 -3.46 -17.11
C ASP A 147 9.11 -3.44 -18.55
N SER A 148 9.67 -4.29 -19.41
CA SER A 148 9.24 -4.45 -20.81
C SER A 148 7.76 -4.86 -20.99
N LYS A 149 7.07 -5.24 -19.90
CA LYS A 149 5.65 -5.60 -19.87
C LYS A 149 4.78 -4.55 -19.18
N GLY A 150 5.32 -3.37 -18.90
CA GLY A 150 4.59 -2.26 -18.27
C GLY A 150 4.28 -2.45 -16.79
N LYS A 151 4.86 -3.47 -16.13
CA LYS A 151 4.74 -3.68 -14.68
C LYS A 151 5.80 -2.90 -13.93
N ILE A 152 5.47 -2.43 -12.74
CA ILE A 152 6.43 -1.83 -11.83
C ILE A 152 7.03 -2.97 -11.02
N LYS A 153 8.34 -3.19 -11.13
CA LYS A 153 9.06 -4.22 -10.38
C LYS A 153 10.18 -3.60 -9.56
N SER A 154 10.35 -4.09 -8.34
CA SER A 154 11.50 -3.75 -7.50
C SER A 154 11.88 -4.92 -6.62
N THR A 155 13.18 -5.09 -6.39
CA THR A 155 13.73 -6.07 -5.46
C THR A 155 14.33 -5.33 -4.27
N MET A 156 13.93 -5.69 -3.06
CA MET A 156 14.43 -5.08 -1.82
C MET A 156 14.75 -6.15 -0.79
N LYS A 157 15.69 -5.87 0.11
CA LYS A 157 15.93 -6.70 1.28
C LYS A 157 14.73 -6.60 2.23
N LYS A 158 14.36 -7.70 2.87
CA LYS A 158 13.35 -7.72 3.93
C LYS A 158 13.91 -6.98 5.15
N GLU A 159 13.22 -5.93 5.57
CA GLU A 159 13.64 -5.06 6.68
C GLU A 159 12.62 -5.02 7.83
N LEU A 160 11.56 -5.85 7.77
CA LEU A 160 10.59 -6.01 8.86
C LEU A 160 10.34 -7.48 9.19
N HIS A 161 10.39 -7.79 10.49
CA HIS A 161 10.13 -9.12 11.03
C HIS A 161 8.62 -9.40 11.14
N VAL A 162 7.96 -9.61 10.01
CA VAL A 162 6.49 -9.82 9.93
C VAL A 162 6.04 -11.27 10.13
N SER A 163 6.96 -12.18 10.43
CA SER A 163 6.63 -13.58 10.67
C SER A 163 7.52 -14.17 11.77
N PRO A 164 6.95 -14.83 12.79
CA PRO A 164 7.74 -15.50 13.83
C PRO A 164 8.48 -16.75 13.31
N PHE A 165 8.28 -17.12 12.04
CA PHE A 165 8.83 -18.34 11.44
C PHE A 165 10.02 -18.08 10.49
N TRP A 166 10.42 -16.82 10.29
CA TRP A 166 11.43 -16.47 9.27
C TRP A 166 12.38 -15.38 9.74
N ASP A 167 13.67 -15.67 9.64
CA ASP A 167 14.76 -14.73 9.86
C ASP A 167 14.73 -13.54 8.88
N MET A 168 15.64 -12.59 9.08
CA MET A 168 15.70 -11.36 8.28
C MET A 168 16.37 -11.55 6.91
N ASP A 169 17.04 -12.69 6.67
CA ASP A 169 17.83 -12.97 5.47
C ASP A 169 16.98 -13.37 4.26
N HIS A 170 16.16 -12.43 3.82
CA HIS A 170 15.19 -12.63 2.76
C HIS A 170 15.17 -11.46 1.77
N LEU A 171 14.89 -11.75 0.51
CA LEU A 171 14.68 -10.76 -0.55
C LEU A 171 13.21 -10.73 -0.93
N TYR A 172 12.63 -9.54 -0.94
CA TYR A 172 11.30 -9.28 -1.48
C TYR A 172 11.39 -8.80 -2.91
N GLU A 173 10.82 -9.59 -3.83
CA GLU A 173 10.52 -9.14 -5.19
C GLU A 173 9.06 -8.69 -5.24
N TRP A 174 8.87 -7.40 -5.45
CA TRP A 174 7.57 -6.80 -5.61
C TRP A 174 7.26 -6.58 -7.09
N SER A 175 6.01 -6.82 -7.47
CA SER A 175 5.46 -6.46 -8.78
C SER A 175 4.07 -5.86 -8.64
N PHE A 176 3.89 -4.69 -9.24
CA PHE A 176 2.63 -3.96 -9.27
C PHE A 176 2.15 -3.78 -10.72
N SER A 177 0.85 -3.93 -10.94
CA SER A 177 0.21 -3.36 -12.12
C SER A 177 -0.06 -1.87 -11.92
N SER A 178 -0.38 -1.18 -13.01
CA SER A 178 -0.96 0.16 -12.88
C SER A 178 -2.37 0.07 -12.27
N PRO A 179 -2.79 1.05 -11.45
CA PRO A 179 -4.12 1.10 -10.87
C PRO A 179 -5.15 1.63 -11.88
N THR A 180 -5.65 0.73 -12.74
CA THR A 180 -6.75 1.00 -13.69
C THR A 180 -7.97 0.18 -13.28
N GLU A 181 -8.78 -0.33 -14.22
CA GLU A 181 -9.90 -1.24 -13.92
C GLU A 181 -9.48 -2.49 -13.13
N LYS A 182 -8.23 -2.95 -13.30
CA LYS A 182 -7.68 -4.10 -12.58
C LYS A 182 -6.37 -3.70 -11.92
N LEU A 183 -6.26 -4.05 -10.64
CA LEU A 183 -5.04 -3.85 -9.85
C LEU A 183 -4.51 -5.18 -9.33
N GLY A 184 -3.23 -5.45 -9.59
CA GLY A 184 -2.53 -6.62 -9.12
C GLY A 184 -1.28 -6.22 -8.34
N VAL A 185 -1.16 -6.74 -7.12
CA VAL A 185 0.03 -6.62 -6.28
C VAL A 185 0.56 -8.02 -6.01
N TYR A 186 1.84 -8.22 -6.29
CA TYR A 186 2.52 -9.48 -6.08
C TYR A 186 3.78 -9.22 -5.25
N MET A 187 3.95 -10.01 -4.20
CA MET A 187 5.17 -10.06 -3.41
C MET A 187 5.67 -11.50 -3.42
N LYS A 188 6.91 -11.70 -3.83
CA LYS A 188 7.60 -12.98 -3.67
C LYS A 188 8.69 -12.82 -2.63
N ASN A 189 8.88 -13.88 -1.86
CA ASN A 189 9.96 -13.97 -0.90
C ASN A 189 11.00 -14.96 -1.41
N PHE A 190 12.27 -14.61 -1.29
CA PHE A 190 13.38 -15.48 -1.63
C PHE A 190 14.35 -15.59 -0.45
N LYS A 191 14.90 -16.78 -0.22
CA LYS A 191 16.01 -17.04 0.70
C LYS A 191 17.07 -17.83 -0.07
N GLU A 192 18.32 -17.38 -0.05
CA GLU A 192 19.45 -18.04 -0.76
C GLU A 192 19.19 -18.29 -2.26
N GLY A 193 18.38 -17.44 -2.91
CA GLY A 193 18.02 -17.57 -4.33
C GLY A 193 16.81 -18.46 -4.61
N GLU A 194 16.31 -19.18 -3.60
CA GLU A 194 15.11 -20.01 -3.73
C GLU A 194 13.85 -19.29 -3.24
N LYS A 195 12.72 -19.54 -3.91
CA LYS A 195 11.43 -18.96 -3.56
C LYS A 195 10.85 -19.70 -2.35
N VAL A 196 10.51 -18.96 -1.30
CA VAL A 196 10.02 -19.48 -0.01
C VAL A 196 8.60 -19.04 0.33
#